data_AF-A0A2H1EJ28-F1
#
_entry.id   AF-A0A2H1EJ28-F1
#
_cell.length_a   1.000
_cell.length_b   1.000
_cell.length_c   1.000
_cell.angle_alpha   90.00
_cell.angle_beta   90.00
_cell.angle_gamma   90.00
#
_symmetry.space_group_name_H-M   'P 1'
#
loop_
_entity.id
_entity.type
_entity.pdbx_description
1 polymer ?
#
loop_
_entity_poly.entity_id
_entity_poly.type
_entity_poly.pdbx_seq_one_letter_code
_entity_poly.pdbx_strand_id
1 'polypeptide(L)'
;MLKFQNKIVVITGSGTGIGKAIAIKFAENGANIVILGRRKEPLEEAAKELEQVISRVKSNAFVKIFPGVDVSDEEGVSKMFEDLKKTHGAVDVVVNNAGVSGPVTCFANAPMSEFRSTVGIHLTGTFWTSSQAIKTMKPGSKIVTISTFFTEERPYEQRPYRFRSPYTASQGAKNRLAEAMSWEITDKGIISIATNPGPVHSDRIYKTVYPKAAAEFMRVSGFESLTPEEVESVNADILPLLGENDTIVKEGIAKAASKLSQSKSITAEADIQKLNVTISALLAKIQSIAEKVQNNTSKMIADEQFLTQQQVAETVLMLSDDNISKILNGKVIPGDRVFYPVKPHISCSIPDTQTNFSSKITVFALDATDEADVARTEFLAQKIESAGGKTVILISKTSPKIAEEKLSKFHSHVMDLTNQENVKRMLNTATQKVGPIGNIIYITGKVPQTSKLVDLTRSQWDNLVDKFINTPAIFLQESLGMFVPGGAKNPPLFKNKEGTMIIIGPDMPSGGKVSGADRARVEVFRGALRPFATTVNQELSDVLKSKLRAYLILPGSVDGTEPNNENVMRAINYLTSGKAVNNAEIIYYPDEART
;
A
#
# COMPACT_ATOMS: atom_id res chain seq x y z
N MET A 1 22.30 -2.81 35.90
CA MET A 1 22.52 -3.46 34.58
C MET A 1 21.70 -2.69 33.56
N LEU A 2 22.24 -2.38 32.39
CA LEU A 2 21.48 -1.69 31.34
C LEU A 2 20.33 -2.59 30.87
N LYS A 3 19.19 -2.00 30.50
CA LYS A 3 17.92 -2.71 30.30
C LYS A 3 17.98 -3.80 29.21
N PHE A 4 18.72 -3.54 28.14
CA PHE A 4 18.88 -4.46 27.01
C PHE A 4 20.30 -5.04 26.94
N GLN A 5 21.02 -5.07 28.06
CA GLN A 5 22.36 -5.65 28.12
C GLN A 5 22.38 -7.06 27.54
N ASN A 6 23.33 -7.33 26.64
CA ASN A 6 23.53 -8.62 25.97
C ASN A 6 22.39 -9.07 25.04
N LYS A 7 21.40 -8.21 24.75
CA LYS A 7 20.34 -8.49 23.78
C LYS A 7 20.80 -8.14 22.38
N ILE A 8 20.52 -9.00 21.40
CA ILE A 8 20.80 -8.72 19.98
C ILE A 8 19.56 -8.10 19.32
N VAL A 9 19.72 -6.89 18.78
CA VAL A 9 18.67 -6.11 18.13
C VAL A 9 19.01 -5.90 16.67
N VAL A 10 18.16 -6.39 15.77
CA VAL A 10 18.27 -6.22 14.32
C VAL A 10 17.30 -5.12 13.87
N ILE A 11 17.81 -4.08 13.21
CA ILE A 11 16.97 -2.98 12.71
C ILE A 11 17.16 -2.86 11.20
N THR A 12 16.08 -3.02 10.44
CA THR A 12 16.10 -2.87 8.97
C THR A 12 16.07 -1.40 8.56
N GLY A 13 16.82 -1.02 7.52
CA GLY A 13 16.84 0.35 7.00
C GLY A 13 17.36 1.38 8.01
N SER A 14 18.46 1.05 8.69
CA SER A 14 18.94 1.72 9.90
C SER A 14 20.17 2.61 9.70
N GLY A 15 20.60 2.85 8.46
CA GLY A 15 21.68 3.79 8.17
C GLY A 15 21.28 5.26 8.36
N THR A 16 19.97 5.59 8.32
CA THR A 16 19.47 6.96 8.49
C THR A 16 18.11 7.01 9.19
N GLY A 17 17.68 8.20 9.58
CA GLY A 17 16.31 8.46 10.02
C GLY A 17 15.88 7.68 11.26
N ILE A 18 14.61 7.27 11.28
CA ILE A 18 13.97 6.51 12.37
C ILE A 18 14.76 5.25 12.72
N GLY A 19 15.22 4.48 11.72
CA GLY A 19 15.98 3.26 11.96
C GLY A 19 17.30 3.50 12.70
N LYS A 20 18.02 4.58 12.35
CA LYS A 20 19.24 4.99 13.06
C LYS A 20 18.93 5.44 14.49
N ALA A 21 17.88 6.23 14.68
CA ALA A 21 17.45 6.68 16.01
C ALA A 21 17.06 5.51 16.93
N ILE A 22 16.37 4.50 16.39
CA ILE A 22 16.06 3.25 17.11
C ILE A 22 17.33 2.53 17.51
N ALA A 23 18.27 2.34 16.57
CA ALA A 23 19.55 1.69 16.85
C ALA A 23 20.33 2.39 17.98
N ILE A 24 20.41 3.72 17.94
CA ILE A 24 21.04 4.54 18.99
C ILE A 24 20.36 4.31 20.33
N LYS A 25 19.02 4.37 20.38
CA LYS A 25 18.26 4.22 21.63
C LYS A 25 18.47 2.83 22.29
N PHE A 26 18.57 1.78 21.48
CA PHE A 26 18.92 0.44 21.99
C PHE A 26 20.38 0.35 22.46
N ALA A 27 21.32 0.97 21.74
CA ALA A 27 22.73 1.02 22.14
C ALA A 27 22.92 1.75 23.48
N GLU A 28 22.20 2.86 23.70
CA GLU A 28 22.15 3.57 24.99
C GLU A 28 21.67 2.68 26.14
N ASN A 29 20.90 1.62 25.82
CA ASN A 29 20.40 0.64 26.77
C ASN A 29 21.20 -0.68 26.76
N GLY A 30 22.42 -0.67 26.21
CA GLY A 30 23.39 -1.77 26.31
C GLY A 30 23.17 -2.93 25.34
N ALA A 31 22.30 -2.77 24.35
CA ALA A 31 22.04 -3.80 23.35
C ALA A 31 23.19 -3.94 22.35
N ASN A 32 23.42 -5.17 21.87
CA ASN A 32 24.18 -5.44 20.66
C ASN A 32 23.35 -5.06 19.45
N ILE A 33 23.92 -4.27 18.54
CA ILE A 33 23.19 -3.68 17.42
C ILE A 33 23.61 -4.29 16.09
N VAL A 34 22.63 -4.74 15.33
CA VAL A 34 22.78 -5.17 13.94
C VAL A 34 22.02 -4.21 13.04
N ILE A 35 22.75 -3.46 12.21
CA ILE A 35 22.19 -2.54 11.23
C ILE A 35 22.35 -3.07 9.81
N LEU A 36 21.33 -2.85 8.98
CA LEU A 36 21.34 -3.29 7.58
C LEU A 36 20.64 -2.30 6.65
N GLY A 37 21.03 -2.37 5.38
CA GLY A 37 20.42 -1.61 4.29
C GLY A 37 21.27 -1.60 3.03
N ARG A 38 20.73 -1.01 1.96
CA ARG A 38 21.33 -1.05 0.63
C ARG A 38 22.62 -0.25 0.49
N ARG A 39 22.74 0.89 1.19
CA ARG A 39 23.86 1.83 1.03
C ARG A 39 24.87 1.63 2.14
N LYS A 40 26.14 1.44 1.76
CA LYS A 40 27.25 1.19 2.67
C LYS A 40 27.61 2.42 3.50
N GLU A 41 27.82 3.57 2.84
CA GLU A 41 28.36 4.77 3.51
C GLU A 41 27.49 5.24 4.70
N PRO A 42 26.15 5.37 4.59
CA PRO A 42 25.34 5.77 5.74
C PRO A 42 25.34 4.74 6.89
N LEU A 43 25.56 3.45 6.58
CA LEU A 43 25.66 2.41 7.61
C LEU A 43 26.99 2.52 8.36
N GLU A 44 28.09 2.82 7.67
CA GLU A 44 29.39 3.03 8.31
C GLU A 44 29.39 4.27 9.21
N GLU A 45 28.74 5.36 8.78
CA GLU A 45 28.52 6.55 9.62
C GLU A 45 27.69 6.21 10.86
N ALA A 46 26.56 5.52 10.68
CA ALA A 46 25.72 5.09 11.79
C ALA A 46 26.48 4.16 12.75
N ALA A 47 27.33 3.26 12.24
CA ALA A 47 28.13 2.37 13.07
C ALA A 47 29.11 3.13 13.98
N LYS A 48 29.82 4.14 13.43
CA LYS A 48 30.72 4.99 14.22
C LYS A 48 29.97 5.73 15.34
N GLU A 49 28.79 6.28 15.04
CA GLU A 49 27.95 6.92 16.06
C GLU A 49 27.52 5.92 17.16
N LEU A 50 27.14 4.70 16.77
CA LEU A 50 26.74 3.65 17.71
C LEU A 50 27.90 3.21 18.61
N GLU A 51 29.11 3.04 18.07
CA GLU A 51 30.32 2.70 18.84
C GLU A 51 30.65 3.78 19.88
N GLN A 52 30.50 5.06 19.52
CA GLN A 52 30.66 6.17 20.46
C GLN A 52 29.62 6.12 21.59
N VAL A 53 28.36 5.84 21.26
CA VAL A 53 27.27 5.69 22.23
C VAL A 53 27.55 4.54 23.20
N ILE A 54 27.98 3.38 22.69
CA ILE A 54 28.31 2.19 23.48
C ILE A 54 29.45 2.49 24.46
N SER A 55 30.51 3.15 23.99
CA SER A 55 31.64 3.59 24.83
C SER A 55 31.19 4.54 25.93
N ARG A 56 30.35 5.54 25.59
CA ARG A 56 29.80 6.52 26.54
C ARG A 56 29.00 5.86 27.67
N VAL A 57 28.21 4.83 27.38
CA VAL A 57 27.43 4.09 28.39
C VAL A 57 28.20 2.96 29.07
N LYS A 58 29.51 2.82 28.77
CA LYS A 58 30.42 1.81 29.32
C LYS A 58 29.87 0.37 29.15
N SER A 59 29.25 0.10 28.00
CA SER A 59 28.78 -1.23 27.63
C SER A 59 29.82 -1.97 26.79
N ASN A 60 29.84 -3.29 26.89
CA ASN A 60 30.64 -4.17 26.01
C ASN A 60 29.84 -4.64 24.77
N ALA A 61 28.80 -3.89 24.40
CA ALA A 61 27.98 -4.22 23.24
C ALA A 61 28.79 -4.08 21.93
N PHE A 62 28.40 -4.84 20.90
CA PHE A 62 28.99 -4.71 19.56
C PHE A 62 28.04 -4.04 18.57
N VAL A 63 28.61 -3.54 17.47
CA VAL A 63 27.89 -3.10 16.28
C VAL A 63 28.28 -3.99 15.10
N LYS A 64 27.29 -4.54 14.38
CA LYS A 64 27.49 -5.32 13.15
C LYS A 64 26.71 -4.66 12.02
N ILE A 65 27.37 -4.49 10.87
CA ILE A 65 26.76 -3.92 9.67
C ILE A 65 26.56 -4.98 8.58
N PHE A 66 25.44 -4.91 7.87
CA PHE A 66 25.16 -5.67 6.65
C PHE A 66 24.77 -4.73 5.50
N PRO A 67 25.77 -4.19 4.76
CA PRO A 67 25.52 -3.34 3.60
C PRO A 67 25.06 -4.17 2.40
N GLY A 68 24.33 -3.54 1.47
CA GLY A 68 23.85 -4.17 0.24
C GLY A 68 22.60 -5.03 0.40
N VAL A 69 22.10 -5.23 1.62
CA VAL A 69 20.87 -5.99 1.86
C VAL A 69 19.65 -5.15 1.49
N ASP A 70 18.94 -5.57 0.44
CA ASP A 70 17.56 -5.14 0.15
C ASP A 70 16.61 -6.09 0.88
N VAL A 71 15.68 -5.53 1.66
CA VAL A 71 14.70 -6.36 2.40
C VAL A 71 13.74 -7.09 1.48
N SER A 72 13.53 -6.60 0.25
CA SER A 72 12.71 -7.29 -0.74
C SER A 72 13.44 -8.46 -1.41
N ASP A 73 14.76 -8.60 -1.22
CA ASP A 73 15.55 -9.68 -1.79
C ASP A 73 15.54 -10.93 -0.87
N GLU A 74 15.21 -12.09 -1.44
CA GLU A 74 15.10 -13.33 -0.68
C GLU A 74 16.45 -13.81 -0.13
N GLU A 75 17.46 -13.81 -0.99
CA GLU A 75 18.75 -14.41 -0.73
C GLU A 75 19.57 -13.55 0.23
N GLY A 76 19.56 -12.23 0.04
CA GLY A 76 20.24 -11.25 0.87
C GLY A 76 19.79 -11.30 2.33
N VAL A 77 18.47 -11.35 2.57
CA VAL A 77 17.93 -11.47 3.94
C VAL A 77 18.24 -12.84 4.54
N SER A 78 18.09 -13.92 3.78
CA SER A 78 18.33 -15.28 4.27
C SER A 78 19.80 -15.48 4.67
N LYS A 79 20.74 -15.11 3.79
CA LYS A 79 22.19 -15.17 4.07
C LYS A 79 22.59 -14.32 5.27
N MET A 80 21.99 -13.14 5.43
CA MET A 80 22.26 -12.28 6.59
C MET A 80 21.89 -12.97 7.90
N PHE A 81 20.69 -13.56 8.00
CA PHE A 81 20.28 -14.26 9.22
C PHE A 81 21.07 -15.55 9.48
N GLU A 82 21.49 -16.25 8.42
CA GLU A 82 22.40 -17.39 8.55
C GLU A 82 23.77 -16.98 9.10
N ASP A 83 24.37 -15.90 8.58
CA ASP A 83 25.63 -15.34 9.10
C ASP A 83 25.47 -14.94 10.56
N LEU A 84 24.40 -14.21 10.89
CA LEU A 84 24.14 -13.73 12.24
C LEU A 84 23.97 -14.89 13.24
N LYS A 85 23.22 -15.94 12.85
CA LYS A 85 23.05 -17.14 13.68
C LYS A 85 24.37 -17.85 13.95
N LYS A 86 25.24 -17.96 12.93
CA LYS A 86 26.56 -18.61 13.03
C LYS A 86 27.54 -17.81 13.90
N THR A 87 27.52 -16.48 13.79
CA THR A 87 28.55 -15.60 14.38
C THR A 87 28.18 -15.05 15.76
N HIS A 88 26.90 -14.74 16.00
CA HIS A 88 26.47 -14.06 17.22
C HIS A 88 25.31 -14.76 17.96
N GLY A 89 24.61 -15.69 17.30
CA GLY A 89 23.57 -16.52 17.92
C GLY A 89 22.15 -15.97 17.76
N ALA A 90 21.34 -16.13 18.79
CA ALA A 90 19.90 -15.87 18.74
C ALA A 90 19.55 -14.38 18.78
N VAL A 91 18.61 -13.96 17.92
CA VAL A 91 18.09 -12.58 17.90
C VAL A 91 17.05 -12.39 19.00
N ASP A 92 17.16 -11.31 19.77
CA ASP A 92 16.20 -10.96 20.83
C ASP A 92 15.11 -10.00 20.32
N VAL A 93 15.45 -9.04 19.46
CA VAL A 93 14.50 -8.07 18.91
C VAL A 93 14.75 -7.86 17.42
N VAL A 94 13.69 -7.88 16.63
CA VAL A 94 13.71 -7.44 15.22
C VAL A 94 12.79 -6.23 15.06
N VAL A 95 13.31 -5.20 14.42
CA VAL A 95 12.55 -4.00 14.07
C VAL A 95 12.42 -3.91 12.54
N ASN A 96 11.21 -4.17 12.05
CA ASN A 96 10.84 -3.99 10.65
C ASN A 96 10.55 -2.51 10.37
N ASN A 97 11.60 -1.74 10.08
CA ASN A 97 11.56 -0.29 9.85
C ASN A 97 11.80 0.09 8.37
N ALA A 98 12.47 -0.74 7.58
CA ALA A 98 12.82 -0.43 6.20
C ALA A 98 11.58 -0.04 5.36
N GLY A 99 11.73 0.99 4.52
CA GLY A 99 10.64 1.47 3.69
C GLY A 99 11.03 2.61 2.75
N VAL A 100 10.36 2.69 1.60
CA VAL A 100 10.55 3.73 0.57
C VAL A 100 9.30 4.60 0.43
N SER A 101 9.39 5.76 -0.24
CA SER A 101 8.20 6.58 -0.52
C SER A 101 7.23 5.83 -1.44
N GLY A 102 7.77 5.04 -2.36
CA GLY A 102 7.05 4.56 -3.53
C GLY A 102 6.78 5.70 -4.52
N PRO A 103 5.99 5.42 -5.57
CA PRO A 103 5.50 6.46 -6.47
C PRO A 103 4.62 7.43 -5.66
N VAL A 104 4.74 8.72 -5.96
CA VAL A 104 3.91 9.78 -5.39
C VAL A 104 3.17 10.45 -6.54
N THR A 105 2.18 9.75 -7.08
CA THR A 105 1.34 10.19 -8.21
C THR A 105 -0.04 9.55 -8.11
N CYS A 106 -1.03 10.04 -8.86
CA CYS A 106 -2.34 9.37 -8.94
C CYS A 106 -2.19 7.90 -9.33
N PHE A 107 -3.02 7.02 -8.77
CA PHE A 107 -2.98 5.59 -9.04
C PHE A 107 -3.06 5.28 -10.54
N ALA A 108 -3.85 6.02 -11.31
CA ALA A 108 -3.94 5.87 -12.77
C ALA A 108 -2.61 6.12 -13.52
N ASN A 109 -1.67 6.87 -12.92
CA ASN A 109 -0.36 7.21 -13.50
C ASN A 109 0.80 6.46 -12.83
N ALA A 110 0.55 5.71 -11.74
CA ALA A 110 1.60 5.05 -10.99
C ALA A 110 2.19 3.87 -11.79
N PRO A 111 3.50 3.82 -12.09
CA PRO A 111 4.08 2.68 -12.79
C PRO A 111 3.90 1.40 -11.98
N MET A 112 3.38 0.33 -12.60
CA MET A 112 3.14 -0.92 -11.89
C MET A 112 4.40 -1.59 -11.36
N SER A 113 5.55 -1.36 -12.00
CA SER A 113 6.85 -1.79 -11.49
C SER A 113 7.20 -1.11 -10.15
N GLU A 114 6.94 0.19 -10.02
CA GLU A 114 7.15 0.93 -8.77
C GLU A 114 6.11 0.57 -7.71
N PHE A 115 4.85 0.30 -8.11
CA PHE A 115 3.84 -0.24 -7.22
C PHE A 115 4.30 -1.57 -6.60
N ARG A 116 4.70 -2.54 -7.44
CA ARG A 116 5.20 -3.85 -7.00
C ARG A 116 6.45 -3.71 -6.13
N SER A 117 7.40 -2.86 -6.52
CA SER A 117 8.61 -2.57 -5.71
C SER A 117 8.26 -2.02 -4.33
N THR A 118 7.30 -1.10 -4.25
CA THR A 118 6.83 -0.54 -2.97
C THR A 118 6.20 -1.60 -2.08
N VAL A 119 5.32 -2.44 -2.64
CA VAL A 119 4.71 -3.58 -1.91
C VAL A 119 5.79 -4.57 -1.48
N GLY A 120 6.73 -4.90 -2.36
CA GLY A 120 7.84 -5.82 -2.09
C GLY A 120 8.73 -5.35 -0.93
N ILE A 121 9.07 -4.06 -0.87
CA ILE A 121 9.90 -3.51 0.20
C ILE A 121 9.14 -3.45 1.53
N HIS A 122 7.93 -2.89 1.52
CA HIS A 122 7.18 -2.67 2.75
C HIS A 122 6.61 -3.97 3.30
N LEU A 123 5.86 -4.71 2.49
CA LEU A 123 5.13 -5.89 2.96
C LEU A 123 6.00 -7.15 2.89
N THR A 124 6.48 -7.52 1.69
CA THR A 124 7.27 -8.75 1.52
C THR A 124 8.57 -8.71 2.31
N GLY A 125 9.25 -7.56 2.35
CA GLY A 125 10.45 -7.42 3.15
C GLY A 125 10.21 -7.54 4.66
N THR A 126 9.08 -7.02 5.16
CA THR A 126 8.67 -7.20 6.56
C THR A 126 8.38 -8.68 6.85
N PHE A 127 7.62 -9.34 5.98
CA PHE A 127 7.30 -10.76 6.10
C PHE A 127 8.57 -11.61 6.12
N TRP A 128 9.44 -11.45 5.11
CA TRP A 128 10.60 -12.32 4.94
C TRP A 128 11.65 -12.09 6.03
N THR A 129 11.89 -10.84 6.43
CA THR A 129 12.75 -10.53 7.58
C THR A 129 12.22 -11.22 8.84
N SER A 130 10.91 -11.16 9.09
CA SER A 130 10.29 -11.78 10.27
C SER A 130 10.37 -13.30 10.22
N SER A 131 10.06 -13.92 9.08
CA SER A 131 10.13 -15.38 8.90
C SER A 131 11.55 -15.91 9.13
N GLN A 132 12.58 -15.23 8.58
CA GLN A 132 13.98 -15.63 8.80
C GLN A 132 14.43 -15.38 10.25
N ALA A 133 13.99 -14.28 10.87
CA ALA A 133 14.28 -14.02 12.27
C ALA A 133 13.71 -15.08 13.21
N ILE A 134 12.46 -15.52 12.99
CA ILE A 134 11.80 -16.55 13.81
C ILE A 134 12.62 -17.85 13.90
N LYS A 135 13.42 -18.17 12.87
CA LYS A 135 14.30 -19.37 12.84
C LYS A 135 15.54 -19.26 13.74
N THR A 136 15.84 -18.05 14.24
CA THR A 136 16.99 -17.76 15.09
C THR A 136 16.57 -17.25 16.48
N MET A 137 15.33 -16.78 16.62
CA MET A 137 14.75 -16.26 17.87
C MET A 137 14.46 -17.36 18.90
N LYS A 138 14.36 -16.94 20.16
CA LYS A 138 14.07 -17.80 21.33
C LYS A 138 12.80 -17.30 22.04
N PRO A 139 12.22 -18.09 22.97
CA PRO A 139 11.11 -17.62 23.79
C PRO A 139 11.44 -16.29 24.48
N GLY A 140 10.50 -15.35 24.42
CA GLY A 140 10.66 -13.99 24.89
C GLY A 140 11.26 -13.01 23.87
N SER A 141 11.63 -13.42 22.65
CA SER A 141 12.04 -12.48 21.60
C SER A 141 10.85 -11.68 21.04
N LYS A 142 11.11 -10.51 20.43
CA LYS A 142 10.07 -9.58 19.92
C LYS A 142 10.29 -9.20 18.47
N ILE A 143 9.20 -9.10 17.74
CA ILE A 143 9.13 -8.49 16.41
C ILE A 143 8.32 -7.20 16.56
N VAL A 144 8.95 -6.07 16.28
CA VAL A 144 8.30 -4.74 16.26
C VAL A 144 8.24 -4.23 14.83
N THR A 145 7.03 -4.03 14.31
CA THR A 145 6.81 -3.55 12.94
C THR A 145 6.43 -2.08 12.93
N ILE A 146 7.20 -1.26 12.22
CA ILE A 146 6.88 0.15 12.03
C ILE A 146 5.97 0.28 10.81
N SER A 147 4.76 0.76 11.00
CA SER A 147 3.78 0.96 9.95
C SER A 147 3.44 2.45 9.81
N THR A 148 2.17 2.85 9.74
CA THR A 148 1.76 4.24 9.63
C THR A 148 0.32 4.48 10.10
N PHE A 149 0.18 5.61 10.78
CA PHE A 149 -1.06 6.35 11.07
C PHE A 149 -2.12 6.29 9.95
N PHE A 150 -1.71 6.46 8.68
CA PHE A 150 -2.63 6.51 7.54
C PHE A 150 -3.35 5.19 7.26
N THR A 151 -2.92 4.10 7.90
CA THR A 151 -3.52 2.76 7.74
C THR A 151 -4.07 2.22 9.06
N GLU A 152 -4.16 3.07 10.07
CA GLU A 152 -4.99 2.78 11.23
C GLU A 152 -6.44 2.62 10.81
N GLU A 153 -7.08 1.64 11.42
CA GLU A 153 -8.48 1.34 11.22
C GLU A 153 -9.26 1.72 12.45
N ARG A 154 -10.41 2.34 12.22
CA ARG A 154 -11.42 2.56 13.24
C ARG A 154 -12.74 2.04 12.70
N PRO A 155 -13.72 1.72 13.57
CA PRO A 155 -15.06 1.38 13.11
C PRO A 155 -15.57 2.42 12.13
N TYR A 156 -16.03 1.96 10.96
CA TYR A 156 -16.55 2.77 9.87
C TYR A 156 -15.55 3.68 9.11
N GLU A 157 -14.35 3.89 9.64
CA GLU A 157 -13.38 4.83 9.08
C GLU A 157 -12.16 4.11 8.50
N GLN A 158 -11.77 4.54 7.31
CA GLN A 158 -10.48 4.23 6.72
C GLN A 158 -9.86 5.52 6.19
N ARG A 159 -8.63 5.82 6.58
CA ARG A 159 -7.97 7.06 6.12
C ARG A 159 -7.42 6.88 4.71
N PRO A 160 -7.71 7.82 3.79
CA PRO A 160 -7.05 7.86 2.49
C PRO A 160 -5.72 8.60 2.60
N TYR A 161 -4.77 8.29 1.72
CA TYR A 161 -3.54 9.06 1.57
C TYR A 161 -3.23 9.26 0.10
N ARG A 162 -3.79 10.34 -0.48
CA ARG A 162 -3.67 10.66 -1.91
C ARG A 162 -2.24 10.52 -2.41
N PHE A 163 -2.14 9.94 -3.59
CA PHE A 163 -0.91 9.67 -4.35
C PHE A 163 -0.04 8.56 -3.76
N ARG A 164 -0.54 7.82 -2.77
CA ARG A 164 0.22 6.84 -1.99
C ARG A 164 -0.46 5.46 -1.95
N SER A 165 -1.21 5.10 -3.00
CA SER A 165 -1.96 3.84 -3.07
C SER A 165 -1.14 2.56 -2.83
N PRO A 166 0.07 2.33 -3.39
CA PRO A 166 0.87 1.14 -3.04
C PRO A 166 1.39 1.18 -1.59
N TYR A 167 1.69 2.39 -1.09
CA TYR A 167 2.16 2.56 0.28
C TYR A 167 1.05 2.26 1.29
N THR A 168 -0.16 2.78 1.09
CA THR A 168 -1.28 2.51 1.99
C THR A 168 -1.75 1.05 1.91
N ALA A 169 -1.74 0.44 0.71
CA ALA A 169 -2.00 -1.00 0.57
C ALA A 169 -1.02 -1.85 1.39
N SER A 170 0.28 -1.60 1.22
CA SER A 170 1.32 -2.37 1.91
C SER A 170 1.35 -2.14 3.43
N GLN A 171 1.11 -0.92 3.91
CA GLN A 171 1.11 -0.64 5.35
C GLN A 171 -0.13 -1.19 6.07
N GLY A 172 -1.30 -1.15 5.41
CA GLY A 172 -2.50 -1.80 5.94
C GLY A 172 -2.33 -3.31 6.08
N ALA A 173 -1.71 -3.95 5.09
CA ALA A 173 -1.32 -5.35 5.17
C ALA A 173 -0.33 -5.63 6.30
N LYS A 174 0.66 -4.75 6.54
CA LYS A 174 1.64 -4.91 7.63
C LYS A 174 1.02 -4.88 9.03
N ASN A 175 0.03 -4.00 9.25
CA ASN A 175 -0.70 -3.95 10.53
C ASN A 175 -1.30 -5.32 10.84
N ARG A 176 -2.01 -5.86 9.86
CA ARG A 176 -2.70 -7.15 9.96
C ARG A 176 -1.73 -8.34 9.98
N LEU A 177 -0.59 -8.24 9.28
CA LEU A 177 0.48 -9.23 9.35
C LEU A 177 1.07 -9.33 10.76
N ALA A 178 1.28 -8.21 11.45
CA ALA A 178 1.78 -8.23 12.83
C ALA A 178 0.80 -8.93 13.78
N GLU A 179 -0.51 -8.70 13.60
CA GLU A 179 -1.57 -9.38 14.35
C GLU A 179 -1.59 -10.88 14.00
N ALA A 180 -1.59 -11.25 12.72
CA ALA A 180 -1.56 -12.65 12.28
C ALA A 180 -0.34 -13.42 12.82
N MET A 181 0.85 -12.83 12.75
CA MET A 181 2.06 -13.43 13.31
C MET A 181 1.92 -13.69 14.81
N SER A 182 1.28 -12.80 15.58
CA SER A 182 1.10 -13.00 17.02
C SER A 182 0.32 -14.28 17.35
N TRP A 183 -0.69 -14.61 16.56
CA TRP A 183 -1.43 -15.87 16.69
C TRP A 183 -0.55 -17.07 16.31
N GLU A 184 0.19 -16.95 15.21
CA GLU A 184 0.94 -18.06 14.62
C GLU A 184 2.20 -18.46 15.38
N ILE A 185 2.83 -17.54 16.12
CA ILE A 185 4.11 -17.78 16.80
C ILE A 185 4.01 -17.84 18.33
N THR A 186 2.77 -17.87 18.86
CA THR A 186 2.52 -17.98 20.30
C THR A 186 3.15 -19.26 20.90
N ASP A 187 3.13 -20.37 20.16
CA ASP A 187 3.76 -21.64 20.55
C ASP A 187 5.29 -21.55 20.69
N LYS A 188 5.93 -20.59 20.02
CA LYS A 188 7.36 -20.30 20.14
C LYS A 188 7.69 -19.32 21.28
N GLY A 189 6.67 -18.77 21.95
CA GLY A 189 6.83 -17.73 22.97
C GLY A 189 7.40 -16.42 22.41
N ILE A 190 7.24 -16.15 21.12
CA ILE A 190 7.69 -14.92 20.46
C ILE A 190 6.53 -13.92 20.39
N ILE A 191 6.83 -12.63 20.55
CA ILE A 191 5.85 -11.56 20.54
C ILE A 191 5.91 -10.79 19.23
N SER A 192 4.75 -10.43 18.68
CA SER A 192 4.63 -9.60 17.47
C SER A 192 3.75 -8.39 17.77
N ILE A 193 4.29 -7.19 17.55
CA ILE A 193 3.63 -5.91 17.81
C ILE A 193 3.89 -4.98 16.61
N ALA A 194 2.91 -4.17 16.24
CA ALA A 194 3.11 -3.07 15.30
C ALA A 194 2.91 -1.71 15.98
N THR A 195 3.48 -0.67 15.40
CA THR A 195 3.19 0.72 15.80
C THR A 195 3.01 1.60 14.58
N ASN A 196 2.08 2.55 14.70
CA ASN A 196 1.67 3.48 13.65
C ASN A 196 2.13 4.90 13.98
N PRO A 197 3.40 5.26 13.71
CA PRO A 197 3.82 6.64 13.87
C PRO A 197 3.10 7.55 12.88
N GLY A 198 2.82 8.77 13.34
CA GLY A 198 2.31 9.88 12.53
C GLY A 198 3.40 10.49 11.64
N PRO A 199 3.22 11.75 11.21
CA PRO A 199 4.27 12.53 10.58
C PRO A 199 5.48 12.65 11.51
N VAL A 200 6.67 12.38 10.97
CA VAL A 200 7.95 12.45 11.70
C VAL A 200 8.86 13.49 11.03
N HIS A 201 9.43 14.39 11.83
CA HIS A 201 10.44 15.35 11.39
C HIS A 201 11.62 14.62 10.71
N SER A 202 11.73 14.77 9.39
CA SER A 202 12.79 14.14 8.59
C SER A 202 12.96 14.83 7.24
N ASP A 203 14.18 14.81 6.70
CA ASP A 203 14.43 15.27 5.32
C ASP A 203 13.47 14.64 4.31
N ARG A 204 13.10 13.38 4.52
CA ARG A 204 12.20 12.64 3.65
C ARG A 204 10.81 13.30 3.52
N ILE A 205 10.23 13.79 4.61
CA ILE A 205 8.89 14.39 4.54
C ILE A 205 8.95 15.76 3.84
N TYR A 206 9.97 16.55 4.15
CA TYR A 206 10.13 17.93 3.68
C TYR A 206 10.67 18.06 2.27
N LYS A 207 11.64 17.21 1.90
CA LYS A 207 12.32 17.29 0.60
C LYS A 207 11.78 16.31 -0.42
N THR A 208 10.96 15.33 -0.01
CA THR A 208 10.48 14.28 -0.93
C THR A 208 8.97 14.16 -0.94
N VAL A 209 8.32 13.83 0.17
CA VAL A 209 6.91 13.42 0.14
C VAL A 209 5.97 14.60 -0.15
N TYR A 210 6.05 15.70 0.62
CA TYR A 210 5.18 16.85 0.39
C TYR A 210 5.46 17.58 -0.92
N PRO A 211 6.71 17.81 -1.33
CA PRO A 211 7.00 18.38 -2.64
C PRO A 211 6.51 17.54 -3.82
N LYS A 212 6.69 16.21 -3.79
CA LYS A 212 6.19 15.35 -4.87
C LYS A 212 4.67 15.34 -4.94
N ALA A 213 3.98 15.34 -3.79
CA ALA A 213 2.53 15.45 -3.76
C ALA A 213 2.04 16.81 -4.30
N ALA A 214 2.74 17.90 -3.96
CA ALA A 214 2.46 19.24 -4.51
C ALA A 214 2.68 19.30 -6.03
N ALA A 215 3.77 18.70 -6.52
CA ALA A 215 4.07 18.58 -7.93
C ALA A 215 3.01 17.76 -8.69
N GLU A 216 2.51 16.67 -8.10
CA GLU A 216 1.42 15.88 -8.69
C GLU A 216 0.14 16.70 -8.83
N PHE A 217 -0.20 17.57 -7.86
CA PHE A 217 -1.35 18.47 -8.03
C PHE A 217 -1.18 19.40 -9.24
N MET A 218 0.03 19.94 -9.46
CA MET A 218 0.31 20.77 -10.64
C MET A 218 0.27 19.96 -11.93
N ARG A 219 0.74 18.71 -11.91
CA ARG A 219 0.64 17.80 -13.06
C ARG A 219 -0.81 17.55 -13.43
N VAL A 220 -1.66 17.25 -12.45
CA VAL A 220 -3.09 16.96 -12.67
C VAL A 220 -3.82 18.11 -13.34
N SER A 221 -3.54 19.36 -12.95
CA SER A 221 -4.20 20.53 -13.55
C SER A 221 -3.51 21.09 -14.79
N GLY A 222 -2.26 20.72 -15.04
CA GLY A 222 -1.33 21.58 -15.78
C GLY A 222 -0.94 22.82 -14.97
N PHE A 223 -0.07 23.66 -15.54
CA PHE A 223 0.35 24.90 -14.90
C PHE A 223 0.63 26.00 -15.91
N GLU A 224 -0.14 27.09 -15.85
CA GLU A 224 -0.09 28.19 -16.81
C GLU A 224 -0.20 27.67 -18.27
N SER A 225 0.88 27.81 -19.04
CA SER A 225 0.96 27.36 -20.44
C SER A 225 1.46 25.91 -20.60
N LEU A 226 1.83 25.25 -19.49
CA LEU A 226 2.33 23.87 -19.48
C LEU A 226 1.17 22.87 -19.36
N THR A 227 1.15 21.92 -20.28
CA THR A 227 0.29 20.73 -20.23
C THR A 227 0.73 19.79 -19.09
N PRO A 228 -0.14 18.85 -18.65
CA PRO A 228 0.23 17.83 -17.67
C PRO A 228 1.53 17.08 -17.96
N GLU A 229 1.74 16.65 -19.22
CA GLU A 229 2.95 15.93 -19.62
C GLU A 229 4.21 16.81 -19.55
N GLU A 230 4.09 18.10 -19.91
CA GLU A 230 5.19 19.05 -19.80
C GLU A 230 5.52 19.37 -18.34
N VAL A 231 4.50 19.52 -17.48
CA VAL A 231 4.70 19.68 -16.02
C VAL A 231 5.40 18.46 -15.44
N GLU A 232 5.02 17.25 -15.84
CA GLU A 232 5.68 16.01 -15.41
C GLU A 232 7.15 15.99 -15.81
N SER A 233 7.45 16.29 -17.08
CA SER A 233 8.83 16.36 -17.58
C SER A 233 9.67 17.41 -16.86
N VAL A 234 9.11 18.61 -16.63
CA VAL A 234 9.81 19.70 -15.93
C VAL A 234 10.03 19.34 -14.46
N ASN A 235 9.04 18.77 -13.78
CA ASN A 235 9.13 18.38 -12.37
C ASN A 235 10.29 17.42 -12.09
N ALA A 236 10.62 16.54 -13.04
CA ALA A 236 11.77 15.63 -12.92
C ALA A 236 13.11 16.38 -12.80
N ASP A 237 13.21 17.57 -13.41
CA ASP A 237 14.42 18.40 -13.38
C ASP A 237 14.42 19.41 -12.21
N ILE A 238 13.25 19.97 -11.84
CA ILE A 238 13.18 21.07 -10.86
C ILE A 238 12.96 20.64 -9.41
N LEU A 239 12.34 19.47 -9.16
CA LEU A 239 12.11 19.01 -7.78
C LEU A 239 13.40 18.86 -6.95
N PRO A 240 14.52 18.36 -7.49
CA PRO A 240 15.79 18.31 -6.77
C PRO A 240 16.35 19.68 -6.39
N LEU A 241 15.88 20.77 -7.00
CA LEU A 241 16.35 22.13 -6.72
C LEU A 241 15.72 22.72 -5.44
N LEU A 242 14.69 22.09 -4.88
CA LEU A 242 14.03 22.58 -3.68
C LEU A 242 14.97 22.55 -2.46
N GLY A 243 15.22 23.73 -1.89
CA GLY A 243 16.13 23.92 -0.75
C GLY A 243 17.60 24.09 -1.12
N GLU A 244 17.92 24.12 -2.42
CA GLU A 244 19.23 24.52 -2.92
C GLU A 244 19.39 26.05 -2.92
N ASN A 245 20.63 26.54 -3.08
CA ASN A 245 20.88 27.99 -3.16
C ASN A 245 20.40 28.60 -4.49
N ASP A 246 20.17 29.91 -4.49
CA ASP A 246 19.61 30.66 -5.62
C ASP A 246 20.36 30.47 -6.94
N THR A 247 21.69 30.30 -6.89
CA THR A 247 22.50 30.11 -8.10
C THR A 247 22.20 28.75 -8.74
N ILE A 248 22.23 27.68 -7.94
CA ILE A 248 21.91 26.31 -8.40
C ILE A 248 20.47 26.26 -8.92
N VAL A 249 19.54 26.91 -8.22
CA VAL A 249 18.12 26.95 -8.62
C VAL A 249 17.97 27.63 -9.99
N LYS A 250 18.59 28.80 -10.19
CA LYS A 250 18.52 29.53 -11.47
C LYS A 250 19.12 28.73 -12.63
N GLU A 251 20.29 28.13 -12.43
CA GLU A 251 20.95 27.29 -13.45
C GLU A 251 20.11 26.04 -13.79
N GLY A 252 19.56 25.38 -12.78
CA GLY A 252 18.68 24.22 -12.95
C GLY A 252 17.40 24.55 -13.71
N ILE A 253 16.76 25.69 -13.40
CA ILE A 253 15.58 26.17 -14.12
C ILE A 253 15.91 26.48 -15.58
N ALA A 254 17.04 27.17 -15.84
CA ALA A 254 17.49 27.47 -17.19
C ALA A 254 17.74 26.19 -18.02
N LYS A 255 18.32 25.17 -17.39
CA LYS A 255 18.51 23.86 -18.01
C LYS A 255 17.18 23.18 -18.33
N ALA A 256 16.22 23.18 -17.41
CA ALA A 256 14.89 22.62 -17.63
C ALA A 256 14.14 23.35 -18.75
N ALA A 257 14.20 24.69 -18.79
CA ALA A 257 13.60 25.51 -19.83
C ALA A 257 14.21 25.22 -21.22
N SER A 258 15.53 25.10 -21.30
CA SER A 258 16.26 24.75 -22.53
C SER A 258 15.89 23.35 -23.04
N LYS A 259 15.81 22.36 -22.15
CA LYS A 259 15.37 21.00 -22.49
C LYS A 259 13.93 20.99 -23.01
N LEU A 260 13.03 21.71 -22.35
CA LEU A 260 11.63 21.83 -22.79
C LEU A 260 11.51 22.56 -24.13
N SER A 261 12.26 23.66 -24.34
CA SER A 261 12.23 24.40 -25.59
C SER A 261 12.68 23.56 -26.78
N GLN A 262 13.71 22.72 -26.61
CA GLN A 262 14.14 21.75 -27.62
C GLN A 262 13.02 20.76 -27.96
N SER A 263 12.37 20.18 -26.95
CA SER A 263 11.25 19.24 -27.17
C SER A 263 10.07 19.87 -27.90
N LYS A 264 9.84 21.18 -27.69
CA LYS A 264 8.78 21.97 -28.35
C LYS A 264 9.23 22.65 -29.64
N SER A 265 10.48 22.47 -30.07
CA SER A 265 11.07 23.19 -31.21
C SER A 265 10.94 24.73 -31.11
N ILE A 266 11.01 25.27 -29.89
CA ILE A 266 11.00 26.72 -29.63
C ILE A 266 12.43 27.24 -29.74
N THR A 267 12.66 28.15 -30.68
CA THR A 267 13.99 28.73 -30.96
C THR A 267 14.10 30.21 -30.59
N ALA A 268 12.97 30.91 -30.43
CA ALA A 268 12.96 32.32 -30.08
C ALA A 268 13.37 32.54 -28.61
N GLU A 269 14.40 33.35 -28.38
CA GLU A 269 14.96 33.62 -27.05
C GLU A 269 13.91 34.19 -26.08
N ALA A 270 13.03 35.06 -26.57
CA ALA A 270 11.94 35.62 -25.77
C ALA A 270 10.97 34.54 -25.23
N ASP A 271 10.71 33.48 -26.00
CA ASP A 271 9.82 32.41 -25.57
C ASP A 271 10.51 31.42 -24.63
N ILE A 272 11.82 31.19 -24.80
CA ILE A 272 12.64 30.46 -23.83
C ILE A 272 12.69 31.21 -22.49
N GLN A 273 12.77 32.54 -22.53
CA GLN A 273 12.71 33.36 -21.32
C GLN A 273 11.34 33.28 -20.63
N LYS A 274 10.23 33.22 -21.38
CA LYS A 274 8.90 32.96 -20.79
C LYS A 274 8.83 31.59 -20.13
N LEU A 275 9.38 30.54 -20.75
CA LEU A 275 9.44 29.20 -20.13
C LEU A 275 10.23 29.24 -18.82
N ASN A 276 11.36 29.96 -18.76
CA ASN A 276 12.11 30.15 -17.52
C ASN A 276 11.24 30.77 -16.41
N VAL A 277 10.48 31.82 -16.74
CA VAL A 277 9.57 32.47 -15.79
C VAL A 277 8.47 31.52 -15.32
N THR A 278 7.82 30.80 -16.24
CA THR A 278 6.77 29.82 -15.89
C THR A 278 7.30 28.66 -15.04
N ILE A 279 8.49 28.13 -15.36
CA ILE A 279 9.11 27.03 -14.59
C ILE A 279 9.53 27.51 -13.20
N SER A 280 10.04 28.75 -13.07
CA SER A 280 10.31 29.37 -11.78
C SER A 280 9.04 29.53 -10.94
N ALA A 281 7.96 30.03 -11.55
CA ALA A 281 6.65 30.15 -10.91
C ALA A 281 6.08 28.78 -10.50
N LEU A 282 6.27 27.74 -11.31
CA LEU A 282 5.89 26.36 -10.98
C LEU A 282 6.64 25.86 -9.73
N LEU A 283 7.97 26.02 -9.68
CA LEU A 283 8.77 25.60 -8.53
C LEU A 283 8.31 26.31 -7.24
N ALA A 284 8.12 27.64 -7.31
CA ALA A 284 7.62 28.43 -6.19
C ALA A 284 6.21 27.98 -5.75
N LYS A 285 5.34 27.64 -6.71
CA LYS A 285 4.00 27.12 -6.41
C LYS A 285 4.03 25.77 -5.72
N ILE A 286 4.90 24.86 -6.17
CA ILE A 286 5.12 23.54 -5.56
C ILE A 286 5.57 23.72 -4.11
N GLN A 287 6.57 24.58 -3.87
CA GLN A 287 7.05 24.88 -2.52
C GLN A 287 5.93 25.41 -1.63
N SER A 288 5.17 26.41 -2.09
CA SER A 288 4.05 26.98 -1.33
C SER A 288 2.96 25.95 -0.97
N ILE A 289 2.63 25.03 -1.88
CA ILE A 289 1.67 23.95 -1.61
C ILE A 289 2.26 22.96 -0.60
N ALA A 290 3.54 22.58 -0.73
CA ALA A 290 4.20 21.67 0.20
C ALA A 290 4.21 22.23 1.63
N GLU A 291 4.55 23.51 1.80
CA GLU A 291 4.50 24.23 3.07
C GLU A 291 3.08 24.29 3.64
N LYS A 292 2.07 24.54 2.79
CA LYS A 292 0.66 24.53 3.20
C LYS A 292 0.21 23.15 3.69
N VAL A 293 0.61 22.08 3.00
CA VAL A 293 0.33 20.69 3.42
C VAL A 293 0.96 20.41 4.78
N GLN A 294 2.22 20.81 4.98
CA GLN A 294 2.91 20.69 6.26
C GLN A 294 2.17 21.44 7.38
N ASN A 295 1.86 22.73 7.18
CA ASN A 295 1.19 23.57 8.17
C ASN A 295 -0.23 23.11 8.49
N ASN A 296 -0.96 22.58 7.50
CA ASN A 296 -2.28 22.01 7.75
C ASN A 296 -2.18 20.70 8.55
N THR A 297 -1.15 19.89 8.28
CA THR A 297 -0.93 18.63 9.01
C THR A 297 -0.50 18.91 10.44
N SER A 298 0.32 19.93 10.70
CA SER A 298 0.71 20.30 12.07
C SER A 298 -0.50 20.74 12.90
N LYS A 299 -1.42 21.52 12.31
CA LYS A 299 -2.67 21.95 12.96
C LYS A 299 -3.65 20.82 13.27
N MET A 300 -3.40 19.60 12.79
CA MET A 300 -4.16 18.41 13.19
C MET A 300 -3.59 17.76 14.47
N ILE A 301 -2.53 18.29 15.04
CA ILE A 301 -1.86 17.77 16.23
C ILE A 301 -2.06 18.78 17.36
N ALA A 302 -2.41 18.30 18.56
CA ALA A 302 -2.79 19.16 19.68
C ALA A 302 -1.72 20.18 20.09
N ASP A 303 -0.43 19.85 19.96
CA ASP A 303 0.70 20.75 20.23
C ASP A 303 1.35 21.32 18.95
N GLU A 304 0.75 21.04 17.79
CA GLU A 304 1.25 21.39 16.46
C GLU A 304 2.67 20.88 16.12
N GLN A 305 3.19 19.90 16.87
CA GLN A 305 4.53 19.35 16.63
C GLN A 305 4.47 17.96 16.00
N PHE A 306 5.23 17.74 14.92
CA PHE A 306 5.46 16.39 14.42
C PHE A 306 6.31 15.61 15.42
N LEU A 307 6.26 14.28 15.32
CA LEU A 307 7.13 13.44 16.15
C LEU A 307 8.58 13.63 15.73
N THR A 308 9.48 13.57 16.70
CA THR A 308 10.91 13.41 16.44
C THR A 308 11.23 11.93 16.20
N GLN A 309 12.36 11.66 15.56
CA GLN A 309 12.82 10.28 15.36
C GLN A 309 13.14 9.60 16.70
N GLN A 310 13.58 10.38 17.69
CA GLN A 310 13.86 9.93 19.06
C GLN A 310 12.59 9.50 19.79
N GLN A 311 11.47 10.22 19.63
CA GLN A 311 10.19 9.83 20.23
C GLN A 311 9.66 8.51 19.65
N VAL A 312 9.83 8.30 18.34
CA VAL A 312 9.52 7.00 17.72
C VAL A 312 10.44 5.91 18.27
N ALA A 313 11.74 6.19 18.43
CA ALA A 313 12.68 5.25 19.02
C ALA A 313 12.35 4.88 20.47
N GLU A 314 11.88 5.83 21.27
CA GLU A 314 11.40 5.59 22.64
C GLU A 314 10.19 4.67 22.68
N THR A 315 9.23 4.88 21.77
CA THR A 315 8.08 4.00 21.62
C THR A 315 8.52 2.58 21.30
N VAL A 316 9.43 2.40 20.33
CA VAL A 316 9.94 1.06 19.95
C VAL A 316 10.68 0.39 21.10
N LEU A 317 11.49 1.13 21.87
CA LEU A 317 12.18 0.62 23.05
C LEU A 317 11.17 0.14 24.11
N MET A 318 10.10 0.91 24.35
CA MET A 318 9.01 0.55 25.27
C MET A 318 8.29 -0.71 24.82
N LEU A 319 7.93 -0.81 23.54
CA LEU A 319 7.25 -1.99 22.98
C LEU A 319 8.13 -3.25 22.99
N SER A 320 9.44 -3.09 23.15
CA SER A 320 10.40 -4.19 23.24
C SER A 320 10.68 -4.64 24.68
N ASP A 321 10.14 -3.95 25.69
CA ASP A 321 10.24 -4.30 27.10
C ASP A 321 9.58 -5.65 27.41
N ASP A 322 10.20 -6.46 28.28
CA ASP A 322 9.72 -7.82 28.60
C ASP A 322 8.32 -7.87 29.22
N ASN A 323 7.91 -6.85 29.97
CA ASN A 323 6.61 -6.80 30.62
C ASN A 323 5.56 -6.17 29.71
N ILE A 324 5.88 -5.01 29.11
CA ILE A 324 4.96 -4.29 28.22
C ILE A 324 4.63 -5.14 26.97
N SER A 325 5.63 -5.76 26.36
CA SER A 325 5.43 -6.55 25.15
C SER A 325 4.49 -7.74 25.37
N LYS A 326 4.51 -8.38 26.55
CA LYS A 326 3.59 -9.47 26.88
C LYS A 326 2.14 -9.00 26.98
N ILE A 327 1.92 -7.80 27.53
CA ILE A 327 0.58 -7.20 27.65
C ILE A 327 0.04 -6.82 26.27
N LEU A 328 0.91 -6.34 25.38
CA LEU A 328 0.53 -5.77 24.09
C LEU A 328 0.69 -6.73 22.90
N ASN A 329 0.99 -8.01 23.11
CA ASN A 329 1.19 -8.97 22.03
C ASN A 329 -0.01 -8.98 21.07
N GLY A 330 0.26 -8.91 19.76
CA GLY A 330 -0.76 -8.89 18.72
C GLY A 330 -1.51 -7.56 18.60
N LYS A 331 -1.00 -6.46 19.17
CA LYS A 331 -1.60 -5.13 19.02
C LYS A 331 -0.85 -4.28 18.00
N VAL A 332 -1.63 -3.44 17.33
CA VAL A 332 -1.15 -2.31 16.54
C VAL A 332 -1.30 -1.07 17.42
N ILE A 333 -0.19 -0.56 17.94
CA ILE A 333 -0.18 0.54 18.89
C ILE A 333 -0.20 1.86 18.14
N PRO A 334 -1.24 2.71 18.35
CA PRO A 334 -1.24 4.06 17.82
C PRO A 334 0.00 4.79 18.31
N GLY A 335 0.83 5.22 17.36
CA GLY A 335 2.06 5.95 17.64
C GLY A 335 1.93 7.42 17.24
N ASP A 336 0.72 7.88 16.94
CA ASP A 336 0.46 9.21 16.41
C ASP A 336 -0.39 10.07 17.35
N ARG A 337 -0.32 11.38 17.11
CA ARG A 337 -1.06 12.43 17.83
C ARG A 337 -1.98 13.21 16.89
N VAL A 338 -2.24 12.67 15.70
CA VAL A 338 -2.94 13.35 14.62
C VAL A 338 -4.44 13.13 14.76
N PHE A 339 -5.16 14.18 15.05
CA PHE A 339 -6.61 14.19 14.99
C PHE A 339 -7.09 14.44 13.55
N TYR A 340 -7.22 13.36 12.79
CA TYR A 340 -7.69 13.38 11.40
C TYR A 340 -9.00 12.58 11.25
N PRO A 341 -10.17 13.21 11.48
CA PRO A 341 -11.46 12.60 11.23
C PRO A 341 -11.72 12.51 9.72
N VAL A 342 -12.30 11.39 9.29
CA VAL A 342 -12.67 11.13 7.90
C VAL A 342 -14.14 10.76 7.82
N LYS A 343 -14.74 10.87 6.63
CA LYS A 343 -16.12 10.40 6.43
C LYS A 343 -16.17 8.88 6.64
N PRO A 344 -17.30 8.34 7.13
CA PRO A 344 -17.53 6.90 7.13
C PRO A 344 -17.39 6.33 5.72
N HIS A 345 -16.47 5.38 5.54
CA HIS A 345 -16.18 4.73 4.26
C HIS A 345 -16.65 3.27 4.23
N ILE A 346 -17.03 2.72 5.39
CA ILE A 346 -17.40 1.32 5.54
C ILE A 346 -18.88 1.21 5.93
N SER A 347 -19.62 0.31 5.29
CA SER A 347 -21.01 -0.02 5.62
C SER A 347 -21.24 -1.53 5.72
N CYS A 348 -22.12 -1.93 6.63
CA CYS A 348 -22.73 -3.26 6.62
C CYS A 348 -24.14 -3.24 6.00
N SER A 349 -24.75 -2.05 5.88
CA SER A 349 -26.08 -1.90 5.27
C SER A 349 -25.98 -1.61 3.78
N ILE A 350 -26.81 -2.31 3.00
CA ILE A 350 -26.92 -2.13 1.56
C ILE A 350 -28.36 -1.69 1.26
N PRO A 351 -28.58 -0.47 0.75
CA PRO A 351 -29.91 -0.01 0.38
C PRO A 351 -30.55 -0.88 -0.71
N ASP A 352 -31.81 -1.26 -0.51
CA ASP A 352 -32.55 -2.01 -1.52
C ASP A 352 -32.71 -1.20 -2.79
N THR A 353 -32.29 -1.78 -3.91
CA THR A 353 -32.27 -1.11 -5.20
C THR A 353 -32.66 -2.09 -6.29
N GLN A 354 -33.72 -1.76 -7.03
CA GLN A 354 -34.01 -2.42 -8.30
C GLN A 354 -33.00 -1.94 -9.34
N THR A 355 -32.34 -2.88 -10.02
CA THR A 355 -31.31 -2.55 -11.00
C THR A 355 -31.77 -2.93 -12.40
N ASN A 356 -31.39 -2.09 -13.35
CA ASN A 356 -31.53 -2.36 -14.77
C ASN A 356 -30.13 -2.45 -15.38
N PHE A 357 -29.73 -3.66 -15.80
CA PHE A 357 -28.46 -3.87 -16.50
C PHE A 357 -28.60 -3.72 -18.02
N SER A 358 -29.79 -3.38 -18.52
CA SER A 358 -30.04 -3.14 -19.95
C SER A 358 -28.99 -2.18 -20.51
N SER A 359 -28.41 -2.55 -21.65
CA SER A 359 -27.37 -1.80 -22.39
C SER A 359 -26.00 -1.64 -21.73
N LYS A 360 -25.72 -2.28 -20.58
CA LYS A 360 -24.41 -2.27 -19.93
C LYS A 360 -23.72 -3.64 -20.00
N ILE A 361 -22.46 -3.66 -20.39
CA ILE A 361 -21.61 -4.86 -20.27
C ILE A 361 -20.92 -4.84 -18.92
N THR A 362 -20.92 -6.02 -18.27
CA THR A 362 -20.15 -6.27 -17.05
C THR A 362 -19.01 -7.23 -17.38
N VAL A 363 -17.77 -6.82 -17.14
CA VAL A 363 -16.61 -7.71 -17.25
C VAL A 363 -16.27 -8.25 -15.87
N PHE A 364 -16.24 -9.57 -15.74
CA PHE A 364 -15.69 -10.27 -14.58
C PHE A 364 -14.22 -10.61 -14.84
N ALA A 365 -13.36 -10.42 -13.85
CA ALA A 365 -12.07 -11.09 -13.75
C ALA A 365 -12.10 -12.01 -12.53
N LEU A 366 -11.89 -13.31 -12.76
CA LEU A 366 -11.97 -14.35 -11.74
C LEU A 366 -10.58 -14.94 -11.48
N ASP A 367 -10.10 -14.82 -10.24
CA ASP A 367 -8.96 -15.59 -9.73
C ASP A 367 -9.47 -16.61 -8.70
N ALA A 368 -10.16 -17.64 -9.19
CA ALA A 368 -10.81 -18.64 -8.35
C ALA A 368 -9.77 -19.44 -7.55
N THR A 369 -10.10 -19.73 -6.30
CA THR A 369 -9.32 -20.61 -5.42
C THR A 369 -9.90 -22.01 -5.42
N ASP A 370 -11.23 -22.11 -5.43
CA ASP A 370 -11.97 -23.35 -5.48
C ASP A 370 -13.24 -23.23 -6.34
N GLU A 371 -14.01 -24.31 -6.40
CA GLU A 371 -15.25 -24.38 -7.18
C GLU A 371 -16.36 -23.45 -6.68
N ALA A 372 -16.33 -23.06 -5.39
CA ALA A 372 -17.34 -22.13 -4.86
C ALA A 372 -17.16 -20.72 -5.44
N ASP A 373 -15.92 -20.30 -5.70
CA ASP A 373 -15.62 -19.02 -6.37
C ASP A 373 -16.14 -19.03 -7.82
N VAL A 374 -16.04 -20.17 -8.51
CA VAL A 374 -16.59 -20.38 -9.85
C VAL A 374 -18.12 -20.31 -9.81
N ALA A 375 -18.75 -21.04 -8.87
CA ALA A 375 -20.19 -21.05 -8.69
C ALA A 375 -20.75 -19.66 -8.33
N ARG A 376 -20.04 -18.87 -7.51
CA ARG A 376 -20.37 -17.46 -7.24
C ARG A 376 -20.37 -16.65 -8.52
N THR A 377 -19.30 -16.75 -9.31
CA THR A 377 -19.17 -15.99 -10.56
C THR A 377 -20.28 -16.34 -11.54
N GLU A 378 -20.57 -17.63 -11.70
CA GLU A 378 -21.67 -18.15 -12.51
C GLU A 378 -23.02 -17.57 -12.05
N PHE A 379 -23.30 -17.64 -10.76
CA PHE A 379 -24.54 -17.10 -10.16
C PHE A 379 -24.68 -15.59 -10.42
N LEU A 380 -23.64 -14.80 -10.17
CA LEU A 380 -23.68 -13.35 -10.36
C LEU A 380 -23.86 -12.99 -11.84
N ALA A 381 -23.16 -13.69 -12.75
CA ALA A 381 -23.28 -13.48 -14.18
C ALA A 381 -24.69 -13.82 -14.68
N GLN A 382 -25.29 -14.94 -14.24
CA GLN A 382 -26.67 -15.30 -14.58
C GLN A 382 -27.68 -14.25 -14.13
N LYS A 383 -27.54 -13.72 -12.91
CA LYS A 383 -28.44 -12.67 -12.39
C LYS A 383 -28.33 -11.38 -13.20
N ILE A 384 -27.13 -11.01 -13.62
CA ILE A 384 -26.90 -9.82 -14.48
C ILE A 384 -27.52 -10.02 -15.86
N GLU A 385 -27.33 -11.16 -16.51
CA GLU A 385 -27.91 -11.44 -17.84
C GLU A 385 -29.44 -11.56 -17.79
N SER A 386 -29.97 -12.18 -16.75
CA SER A 386 -31.42 -12.27 -16.50
C SER A 386 -32.06 -10.90 -16.29
N ALA A 387 -31.28 -9.91 -15.82
CA ALA A 387 -31.69 -8.52 -15.67
C ALA A 387 -31.38 -7.65 -16.90
N GLY A 388 -31.13 -8.27 -18.06
CA GLY A 388 -30.93 -7.60 -19.36
C GLY A 388 -29.50 -7.14 -19.66
N GLY A 389 -28.54 -7.49 -18.81
CA GLY A 389 -27.12 -7.20 -19.03
C GLY A 389 -26.42 -8.19 -19.98
N LYS A 390 -25.16 -7.90 -20.29
CA LYS A 390 -24.24 -8.85 -20.95
C LYS A 390 -23.01 -9.05 -20.10
N THR A 391 -22.47 -10.27 -20.09
CA THR A 391 -21.27 -10.59 -19.31
C THR A 391 -20.10 -11.06 -20.19
N VAL A 392 -18.90 -10.67 -19.79
CA VAL A 392 -17.63 -11.21 -20.31
C VAL A 392 -16.83 -11.67 -19.11
N ILE A 393 -16.26 -12.87 -19.15
CA ILE A 393 -15.57 -13.45 -18.00
C ILE A 393 -14.11 -13.76 -18.36
N LEU A 394 -13.19 -13.08 -17.71
CA LEU A 394 -11.75 -13.31 -17.82
C LEU A 394 -11.34 -14.22 -16.66
N ILE A 395 -10.95 -15.45 -16.96
CA ILE A 395 -10.59 -16.46 -15.97
C ILE A 395 -9.07 -16.46 -15.84
N SER A 396 -8.55 -16.27 -14.63
CA SER A 396 -7.12 -16.37 -14.37
C SER A 396 -6.63 -17.78 -14.69
N LYS A 397 -5.47 -17.91 -15.33
CA LYS A 397 -4.77 -19.20 -15.56
C LYS A 397 -4.47 -19.98 -14.28
N THR A 398 -4.48 -19.30 -13.12
CA THR A 398 -4.30 -19.90 -11.78
C THR A 398 -5.58 -20.53 -11.24
N SER A 399 -6.73 -20.25 -11.86
CA SER A 399 -8.02 -20.81 -11.46
C SER A 399 -8.08 -22.31 -11.73
N PRO A 400 -8.87 -23.09 -10.95
CA PRO A 400 -9.13 -24.49 -11.24
C PRO A 400 -9.65 -24.70 -12.67
N LYS A 401 -9.22 -25.77 -13.35
CA LYS A 401 -9.61 -26.09 -14.74
C LYS A 401 -11.13 -26.14 -14.96
N ILE A 402 -11.88 -26.57 -13.95
CA ILE A 402 -13.34 -26.62 -13.97
C ILE A 402 -14.00 -25.25 -14.22
N ALA A 403 -13.28 -24.15 -13.95
CA ALA A 403 -13.77 -22.80 -14.20
C ALA A 403 -14.05 -22.55 -15.68
N GLU A 404 -13.16 -23.02 -16.57
CA GLU A 404 -13.32 -22.86 -18.03
C GLU A 404 -14.54 -23.63 -18.53
N GLU A 405 -14.71 -24.88 -18.08
CA GLU A 405 -15.85 -25.72 -18.44
C GLU A 405 -17.17 -25.10 -17.99
N LYS A 406 -17.29 -24.74 -16.70
CA LYS A 406 -18.56 -24.22 -16.13
C LYS A 406 -18.95 -22.84 -16.67
N LEU A 407 -17.97 -21.99 -16.95
CA LEU A 407 -18.21 -20.62 -17.39
C LEU A 407 -18.25 -20.48 -18.92
N SER A 408 -18.01 -21.56 -19.68
CA SER A 408 -18.05 -21.61 -21.15
C SER A 408 -19.39 -21.20 -21.77
N LYS A 409 -20.48 -21.26 -21.01
CA LYS A 409 -21.80 -20.78 -21.43
C LYS A 409 -21.89 -19.25 -21.54
N PHE A 410 -20.93 -18.52 -20.95
CA PHE A 410 -20.76 -17.09 -21.10
C PHE A 410 -19.65 -16.79 -22.11
N HIS A 411 -19.46 -15.51 -22.46
CA HIS A 411 -18.28 -15.09 -23.22
C HIS A 411 -17.02 -15.12 -22.32
N SER A 412 -16.44 -16.31 -22.12
CA SER A 412 -15.32 -16.53 -21.20
C SER A 412 -13.98 -16.77 -21.90
N HIS A 413 -12.88 -16.27 -21.31
CA HIS A 413 -11.51 -16.49 -21.80
C HIS A 413 -10.54 -16.75 -20.65
N VAL A 414 -9.71 -17.80 -20.76
CA VAL A 414 -8.61 -18.04 -19.82
C VAL A 414 -7.40 -17.18 -20.20
N MET A 415 -6.82 -16.48 -19.23
CA MET A 415 -5.67 -15.61 -19.47
C MET A 415 -4.78 -15.40 -18.25
N ASP A 416 -3.58 -14.88 -18.47
CA ASP A 416 -2.69 -14.45 -17.41
C ASP A 416 -3.05 -13.03 -16.93
N LEU A 417 -3.73 -12.94 -15.78
CA LEU A 417 -4.10 -11.65 -15.17
C LEU A 417 -2.92 -10.90 -14.56
N THR A 418 -1.78 -11.57 -14.32
CA THR A 418 -0.58 -10.91 -13.77
C THR A 418 0.16 -10.07 -14.82
N ASN A 419 -0.19 -10.23 -16.10
CA ASN A 419 0.41 -9.53 -17.22
C ASN A 419 -0.45 -8.33 -17.63
N GLN A 420 0.09 -7.14 -17.38
CA GLN A 420 -0.58 -5.85 -17.64
C GLN A 420 -1.00 -5.68 -19.10
N GLU A 421 -0.14 -5.99 -20.06
CA GLU A 421 -0.44 -5.83 -21.50
C GLU A 421 -1.53 -6.79 -21.97
N ASN A 422 -1.57 -8.02 -21.43
CA ASN A 422 -2.64 -8.97 -21.71
C ASN A 422 -4.00 -8.45 -21.20
N VAL A 423 -4.05 -7.92 -19.98
CA VAL A 423 -5.26 -7.33 -19.39
C VAL A 423 -5.74 -6.15 -20.24
N LYS A 424 -4.85 -5.21 -20.53
CA LYS A 424 -5.13 -4.04 -21.37
C LYS A 424 -5.70 -4.43 -22.74
N ARG A 425 -5.05 -5.37 -23.43
CA ARG A 425 -5.49 -5.87 -24.73
C ARG A 425 -6.89 -6.47 -24.64
N MET A 426 -7.18 -7.24 -23.60
CA MET A 426 -8.49 -7.88 -23.46
C MET A 426 -9.61 -6.91 -23.13
N LEU A 427 -9.39 -5.94 -22.25
CA LEU A 427 -10.37 -4.90 -21.96
C LEU A 427 -10.69 -4.05 -23.20
N ASN A 428 -9.66 -3.69 -23.99
CA ASN A 428 -9.85 -2.99 -25.26
C ASN A 428 -10.61 -3.83 -26.28
N THR A 429 -10.29 -5.12 -26.39
CA THR A 429 -10.97 -6.05 -27.30
C THR A 429 -12.45 -6.22 -26.92
N ALA A 430 -12.75 -6.37 -25.63
CA ALA A 430 -14.12 -6.46 -25.13
C ALA A 430 -14.91 -5.18 -25.44
N THR A 431 -14.30 -4.01 -25.25
CA THR A 431 -14.90 -2.71 -25.59
C THR A 431 -15.25 -2.62 -27.08
N GLN A 432 -14.33 -3.06 -27.96
CA GLN A 432 -14.49 -2.96 -29.42
C GLN A 432 -15.47 -4.00 -29.99
N LYS A 433 -15.42 -5.25 -29.50
CA LYS A 433 -16.17 -6.37 -30.09
C LYS A 433 -17.53 -6.60 -29.45
N VAL A 434 -17.68 -6.30 -28.17
CA VAL A 434 -18.92 -6.60 -27.42
C VAL A 434 -19.74 -5.32 -27.21
N GLY A 435 -19.08 -4.20 -26.92
CA GLY A 435 -19.70 -2.87 -26.74
C GLY A 435 -19.15 -2.10 -25.53
N PRO A 436 -19.78 -0.97 -25.14
CA PRO A 436 -19.31 -0.15 -24.02
C PRO A 436 -19.45 -0.89 -22.69
N ILE A 437 -18.33 -1.03 -21.98
CA ILE A 437 -18.29 -1.63 -20.64
C ILE A 437 -18.71 -0.57 -19.62
N GLY A 438 -19.70 -0.91 -18.78
CA GLY A 438 -20.17 -0.04 -17.70
C GLY A 438 -19.65 -0.46 -16.32
N ASN A 439 -19.41 -1.77 -16.15
CA ASN A 439 -19.05 -2.35 -14.87
C ASN A 439 -17.86 -3.31 -15.02
N ILE A 440 -16.95 -3.25 -14.07
CA ILE A 440 -15.82 -4.16 -13.91
C ILE A 440 -15.92 -4.82 -12.53
N ILE A 441 -15.83 -6.13 -12.46
CA ILE A 441 -15.88 -6.89 -11.20
C ILE A 441 -14.67 -7.83 -11.13
N TYR A 442 -13.79 -7.64 -10.16
CA TYR A 442 -12.68 -8.54 -9.87
C TYR A 442 -13.02 -9.42 -8.66
N ILE A 443 -12.99 -10.74 -8.82
CA ILE A 443 -13.25 -11.71 -7.76
C ILE A 443 -11.91 -12.35 -7.37
N THR A 444 -11.45 -12.06 -6.15
CA THR A 444 -10.14 -12.50 -5.66
C THR A 444 -10.13 -13.96 -5.17
N GLY A 445 -11.30 -14.52 -4.89
CA GLY A 445 -11.46 -15.86 -4.29
C GLY A 445 -11.14 -15.87 -2.79
N LYS A 446 -10.48 -16.93 -2.32
CA LYS A 446 -10.22 -17.17 -0.89
C LYS A 446 -8.72 -17.23 -0.65
N VAL A 447 -8.29 -16.83 0.55
CA VAL A 447 -6.93 -17.17 0.98
C VAL A 447 -6.87 -18.70 1.14
N PRO A 448 -5.95 -19.39 0.43
CA PRO A 448 -5.83 -20.84 0.53
C PRO A 448 -5.63 -21.29 1.98
N GLN A 449 -6.17 -22.46 2.33
CA GLN A 449 -5.93 -23.06 3.64
C GLN A 449 -4.45 -23.41 3.78
N THR A 450 -3.74 -22.66 4.63
CA THR A 450 -2.34 -22.87 4.99
C THR A 450 -2.23 -22.97 6.51
N SER A 451 -1.22 -23.69 7.01
CA SER A 451 -1.02 -23.87 8.45
C SER A 451 -0.66 -22.57 9.16
N LYS A 452 0.35 -21.84 8.64
CA LYS A 452 0.82 -20.55 9.13
C LYS A 452 1.43 -19.75 7.97
N LEU A 453 1.21 -18.44 7.92
CA LEU A 453 1.89 -17.55 6.97
C LEU A 453 3.40 -17.57 7.20
N VAL A 454 3.86 -17.55 8.45
CA VAL A 454 5.30 -17.49 8.79
C VAL A 454 6.12 -18.69 8.29
N ASP A 455 5.46 -19.80 7.98
CA ASP A 455 6.08 -21.04 7.48
C ASP A 455 6.08 -21.13 5.95
N LEU A 456 5.47 -20.17 5.25
CA LEU A 456 5.45 -20.16 3.78
C LEU A 456 6.86 -19.98 3.21
N THR A 457 7.11 -20.65 2.08
CA THR A 457 8.26 -20.31 1.23
C THR A 457 8.07 -18.91 0.63
N ARG A 458 9.16 -18.31 0.18
CA ARG A 458 9.09 -16.99 -0.45
C ARG A 458 8.16 -16.98 -1.67
N SER A 459 8.25 -18.00 -2.52
CA SER A 459 7.37 -18.13 -3.69
C SER A 459 5.89 -18.25 -3.32
N GLN A 460 5.55 -19.01 -2.26
CA GLN A 460 4.17 -19.11 -1.79
C GLN A 460 3.65 -17.76 -1.28
N TRP A 461 4.48 -17.00 -0.55
CA TRP A 461 4.12 -15.66 -0.10
C TRP A 461 3.93 -14.69 -1.27
N ASP A 462 4.88 -14.67 -2.22
CA ASP A 462 4.81 -13.79 -3.38
C ASP A 462 3.57 -14.08 -4.23
N ASN A 463 3.17 -15.35 -4.37
CA ASN A 463 1.91 -15.72 -5.04
C ASN A 463 0.67 -15.16 -4.34
N LEU A 464 0.63 -15.11 -3.00
CA LEU A 464 -0.48 -14.49 -2.26
C LEU A 464 -0.49 -12.96 -2.44
N VAL A 465 0.68 -12.32 -2.38
CA VAL A 465 0.81 -10.88 -2.64
C VAL A 465 0.38 -10.53 -4.06
N ASP A 466 0.75 -11.35 -5.04
CA ASP A 466 0.31 -11.16 -6.42
C ASP A 466 -1.20 -11.33 -6.57
N LYS A 467 -1.77 -12.39 -5.99
CA LYS A 467 -3.21 -12.68 -6.07
C LYS A 467 -4.08 -11.60 -5.45
N PHE A 468 -3.72 -11.11 -4.26
CA PHE A 468 -4.60 -10.24 -3.47
C PHE A 468 -4.23 -8.75 -3.49
N ILE A 469 -3.05 -8.37 -4.00
CA ILE A 469 -2.60 -6.98 -4.00
C ILE A 469 -2.19 -6.54 -5.41
N ASN A 470 -1.20 -7.19 -6.03
CA ASN A 470 -0.66 -6.70 -7.29
C ASN A 470 -1.62 -6.91 -8.47
N THR A 471 -2.26 -8.08 -8.59
CA THR A 471 -3.17 -8.40 -9.69
C THR A 471 -4.46 -7.58 -9.64
N PRO A 472 -5.13 -7.41 -8.49
CA PRO A 472 -6.25 -6.48 -8.37
C PRO A 472 -5.87 -5.05 -8.74
N ALA A 473 -4.66 -4.59 -8.36
CA ALA A 473 -4.17 -3.27 -8.74
C ALA A 473 -3.96 -3.14 -10.26
N ILE A 474 -3.31 -4.12 -10.91
CA ILE A 474 -3.14 -4.13 -12.38
C ILE A 474 -4.49 -4.04 -13.07
N PHE A 475 -5.42 -4.90 -12.67
CA PHE A 475 -6.73 -4.97 -13.31
C PHE A 475 -7.52 -3.67 -13.11
N LEU A 476 -7.48 -3.08 -11.92
CA LEU A 476 -8.12 -1.81 -11.63
C LEU A 476 -7.48 -0.64 -12.41
N GLN A 477 -6.15 -0.58 -12.51
CA GLN A 477 -5.45 0.46 -13.24
C GLN A 477 -5.73 0.38 -14.75
N GLU A 478 -5.71 -0.82 -15.33
CA GLU A 478 -6.05 -1.00 -16.75
C GLU A 478 -7.53 -0.72 -17.03
N SER A 479 -8.41 -1.00 -16.06
CA SER A 479 -9.81 -0.60 -16.14
C SER A 479 -9.98 0.92 -16.18
N LEU A 480 -9.20 1.67 -15.37
CA LEU A 480 -9.17 3.14 -15.46
C LEU A 480 -8.68 3.62 -16.83
N GLY A 481 -7.64 2.97 -17.38
CA GLY A 481 -7.13 3.26 -18.73
C GLY A 481 -8.15 2.96 -19.83
N MET A 482 -8.99 1.94 -19.66
CA MET A 482 -10.11 1.61 -20.55
C MET A 482 -11.24 2.64 -20.44
N PHE A 483 -11.66 3.02 -19.24
CA PHE A 483 -12.71 4.02 -19.03
C PHE A 483 -12.28 5.42 -19.49
N VAL A 484 -10.98 5.75 -19.34
CA VAL A 484 -10.41 7.05 -19.68
C VAL A 484 -9.12 6.86 -20.49
N PRO A 485 -9.23 6.52 -21.79
CA PRO A 485 -8.06 6.35 -22.65
C PRO A 485 -7.19 7.60 -22.65
N GLY A 486 -5.89 7.44 -22.37
CA GLY A 486 -4.93 8.55 -22.25
C GLY A 486 -5.01 9.36 -20.95
N GLY A 487 -5.95 9.04 -20.05
CA GLY A 487 -6.18 9.81 -18.82
C GLY A 487 -4.98 9.84 -17.86
N ALA A 488 -4.14 8.81 -17.85
CA ALA A 488 -2.91 8.79 -17.04
C ALA A 488 -1.99 9.97 -17.38
N LYS A 489 -1.80 10.20 -18.69
CA LYS A 489 -0.99 11.30 -19.24
C LYS A 489 -1.70 12.64 -19.24
N ASN A 490 -3.03 12.63 -19.46
CA ASN A 490 -3.87 13.82 -19.47
C ASN A 490 -5.01 13.72 -18.44
N PRO A 491 -4.72 13.96 -17.14
CA PRO A 491 -5.68 13.78 -16.05
C PRO A 491 -7.02 14.53 -16.17
N PRO A 492 -7.10 15.74 -16.78
CA PRO A 492 -8.37 16.40 -17.05
C PRO A 492 -9.42 15.54 -17.78
N LEU A 493 -9.00 14.52 -18.53
CA LEU A 493 -9.91 13.57 -19.20
C LEU A 493 -10.78 12.77 -18.23
N PHE A 494 -10.37 12.62 -16.96
CA PHE A 494 -11.15 11.91 -15.93
C PHE A 494 -12.39 12.67 -15.46
N LYS A 495 -12.44 13.99 -15.68
CA LYS A 495 -13.49 14.85 -15.16
C LYS A 495 -14.87 14.36 -15.62
N ASN A 496 -15.76 14.13 -14.66
CA ASN A 496 -17.13 13.62 -14.88
C ASN A 496 -17.24 12.25 -15.56
N LYS A 497 -16.14 11.51 -15.78
CA LYS A 497 -16.19 10.15 -16.33
C LYS A 497 -16.90 9.22 -15.35
N GLU A 498 -17.70 8.32 -15.90
CA GLU A 498 -18.56 7.39 -15.15
C GLU A 498 -18.15 5.95 -15.43
N GLY A 499 -18.40 5.08 -14.47
CA GLY A 499 -18.07 3.66 -14.52
C GLY A 499 -17.91 3.09 -13.12
N THR A 500 -18.16 1.79 -12.98
CA THR A 500 -18.12 1.12 -11.69
C THR A 500 -17.08 0.02 -11.72
N MET A 501 -16.15 0.03 -10.78
CA MET A 501 -15.21 -1.06 -10.56
C MET A 501 -15.48 -1.64 -9.16
N ILE A 502 -15.48 -2.96 -9.03
CA ILE A 502 -15.76 -3.66 -7.78
C ILE A 502 -14.69 -4.73 -7.57
N ILE A 503 -14.04 -4.73 -6.42
CA ILE A 503 -13.23 -5.85 -5.95
C ILE A 503 -14.08 -6.65 -4.94
N ILE A 504 -14.19 -7.95 -5.13
CA ILE A 504 -14.92 -8.87 -4.26
C ILE A 504 -13.92 -9.83 -3.63
N GLY A 505 -13.85 -9.80 -2.29
CA GLY A 505 -13.04 -10.69 -1.48
C GLY A 505 -11.71 -10.08 -1.00
N PRO A 506 -10.82 -10.89 -0.41
CA PRO A 506 -11.01 -12.33 -0.20
C PRO A 506 -12.14 -12.63 0.79
N ASP A 507 -12.81 -13.77 0.63
CA ASP A 507 -13.88 -14.19 1.54
C ASP A 507 -13.35 -14.48 2.95
N MET A 508 -14.17 -14.25 3.97
CA MET A 508 -13.87 -14.76 5.31
C MET A 508 -13.96 -16.28 5.35
N PRO A 509 -13.11 -16.94 6.16
CA PRO A 509 -13.30 -18.35 6.48
C PRO A 509 -14.65 -18.54 7.18
N SER A 510 -15.33 -19.63 6.84
CA SER A 510 -16.66 -19.99 7.34
C SER A 510 -16.70 -21.40 7.92
N GLY A 511 -17.72 -21.69 8.73
CA GLY A 511 -17.94 -22.97 9.39
C GLY A 511 -17.78 -22.93 10.92
N GLY A 512 -18.18 -24.01 11.60
CA GLY A 512 -18.27 -24.04 13.06
C GLY A 512 -16.94 -24.06 13.84
N LYS A 513 -15.79 -24.11 13.17
CA LYS A 513 -14.45 -24.20 13.79
C LYS A 513 -13.42 -23.22 13.19
N VAL A 514 -13.85 -22.02 12.83
CA VAL A 514 -12.94 -20.98 12.35
C VAL A 514 -12.15 -20.38 13.52
N SER A 515 -10.83 -20.50 13.50
CA SER A 515 -9.94 -19.97 14.54
C SER A 515 -9.64 -18.48 14.37
N GLY A 516 -9.10 -17.83 15.41
CA GLY A 516 -8.61 -16.45 15.30
C GLY A 516 -7.46 -16.31 14.29
N ALA A 517 -6.61 -17.33 14.18
CA ALA A 517 -5.51 -17.35 13.21
C ALA A 517 -6.02 -17.39 11.76
N ASP A 518 -7.05 -18.20 11.47
CA ASP A 518 -7.64 -18.29 10.12
C ASP A 518 -8.18 -16.92 9.66
N ARG A 519 -8.88 -16.22 10.57
CA ARG A 519 -9.37 -14.86 10.32
C ARG A 519 -8.23 -13.87 10.12
N ALA A 520 -7.21 -13.92 10.98
CA ALA A 520 -6.07 -13.01 10.93
C ALA A 520 -5.29 -13.13 9.60
N ARG A 521 -5.16 -14.34 9.05
CA ARG A 521 -4.53 -14.56 7.73
C ARG A 521 -5.29 -13.87 6.60
N VAL A 522 -6.62 -13.97 6.57
CA VAL A 522 -7.45 -13.27 5.58
C VAL A 522 -7.38 -11.75 5.76
N GLU A 523 -7.38 -11.31 7.02
CA GLU A 523 -7.28 -9.89 7.35
C GLU A 523 -5.98 -9.24 6.87
N VAL A 524 -4.88 -9.97 6.68
CA VAL A 524 -3.67 -9.43 6.01
C VAL A 524 -4.00 -8.79 4.66
N PHE A 525 -4.81 -9.48 3.87
CA PHE A 525 -5.12 -9.06 2.51
C PHE A 525 -6.31 -8.11 2.45
N ARG A 526 -7.33 -8.31 3.30
CA ARG A 526 -8.41 -7.31 3.46
C ARG A 526 -7.87 -5.97 3.97
N GLY A 527 -6.90 -6.02 4.89
CA GLY A 527 -6.14 -4.89 5.39
C GLY A 527 -5.36 -4.14 4.32
N ALA A 528 -4.96 -4.82 3.24
CA ALA A 528 -4.37 -4.16 2.08
C ALA A 528 -5.41 -3.41 1.25
N LEU A 529 -6.55 -4.06 0.99
CA LEU A 529 -7.55 -3.58 0.04
C LEU A 529 -8.36 -2.38 0.56
N ARG A 530 -8.67 -2.33 1.86
CA ARG A 530 -9.43 -1.22 2.45
C ARG A 530 -8.77 0.16 2.28
N PRO A 531 -7.52 0.39 2.74
CA PRO A 531 -6.85 1.67 2.55
C PRO A 531 -6.49 1.93 1.07
N PHE A 532 -6.26 0.89 0.28
CA PHE A 532 -6.09 0.99 -1.17
C PHE A 532 -7.34 1.58 -1.84
N ALA A 533 -8.50 0.95 -1.66
CA ALA A 533 -9.76 1.40 -2.23
C ALA A 533 -10.11 2.83 -1.76
N THR A 534 -9.90 3.13 -0.48
CA THR A 534 -10.17 4.46 0.09
C THR A 534 -9.28 5.54 -0.54
N THR A 535 -7.99 5.25 -0.70
CA THR A 535 -7.04 6.17 -1.34
C THR A 535 -7.37 6.39 -2.81
N VAL A 536 -7.64 5.32 -3.57
CA VAL A 536 -8.00 5.42 -4.99
C VAL A 536 -9.28 6.22 -5.19
N ASN A 537 -10.33 5.99 -4.38
CA ASN A 537 -11.56 6.76 -4.52
C ASN A 537 -11.37 8.24 -4.17
N GLN A 538 -10.56 8.57 -3.17
CA GLN A 538 -10.28 9.98 -2.86
C GLN A 538 -9.53 10.67 -4.00
N GLU A 539 -8.61 9.97 -4.68
CA GLU A 539 -7.96 10.49 -5.88
C GLU A 539 -8.98 10.71 -7.01
N LEU A 540 -9.84 9.72 -7.27
CA LEU A 540 -10.88 9.83 -8.30
C LEU A 540 -11.84 11.00 -8.03
N SER A 541 -12.37 11.13 -6.82
CA SER A 541 -13.36 12.16 -6.49
C SER A 541 -12.74 13.54 -6.30
N ASP A 542 -11.73 13.65 -5.43
CA ASP A 542 -11.29 14.93 -4.90
C ASP A 542 -10.21 15.56 -5.78
N VAL A 543 -9.40 14.75 -6.46
CA VAL A 543 -8.30 15.20 -7.31
C VAL A 543 -8.71 15.23 -8.77
N LEU A 544 -9.13 14.09 -9.31
CA LEU A 544 -9.44 13.92 -10.74
C LEU A 544 -10.86 14.39 -11.11
N LYS A 545 -11.69 14.71 -10.12
CA LYS A 545 -13.09 15.16 -10.30
C LYS A 545 -13.91 14.18 -11.15
N SER A 546 -13.64 12.88 -10.97
CA SER A 546 -14.29 11.78 -11.66
C SER A 546 -15.49 11.26 -10.87
N LYS A 547 -16.45 10.71 -11.60
CA LYS A 547 -17.57 9.93 -11.03
C LYS A 547 -17.28 8.42 -11.07
N LEU A 548 -16.14 8.00 -11.61
CA LEU A 548 -15.64 6.63 -11.47
C LEU A 548 -15.49 6.28 -9.98
N ARG A 549 -15.83 5.06 -9.63
CA ARG A 549 -15.72 4.53 -8.27
C ARG A 549 -15.13 3.12 -8.27
N ALA A 550 -14.30 2.84 -7.28
CA ALA A 550 -13.67 1.55 -7.05
C ALA A 550 -14.15 0.97 -5.70
N TYR A 551 -15.22 0.20 -5.72
CA TYR A 551 -15.82 -0.36 -4.51
C TYR A 551 -15.12 -1.64 -4.06
N LEU A 552 -15.19 -1.92 -2.77
CA LEU A 552 -14.72 -3.16 -2.16
C LEU A 552 -15.88 -3.86 -1.46
N ILE A 553 -16.15 -5.10 -1.83
CA ILE A 553 -17.09 -5.99 -1.16
C ILE A 553 -16.29 -7.07 -0.45
N LEU A 554 -16.55 -7.27 0.84
CA LEU A 554 -15.86 -8.23 1.70
C LEU A 554 -16.84 -9.28 2.23
N PRO A 555 -17.06 -10.40 1.49
CA PRO A 555 -18.07 -11.40 1.85
C PRO A 555 -17.71 -12.27 3.06
N GLY A 556 -18.72 -12.83 3.71
CA GLY A 556 -18.60 -13.61 4.94
C GLY A 556 -18.52 -12.74 6.19
N SER A 557 -18.73 -13.39 7.34
CA SER A 557 -18.81 -12.70 8.64
C SER A 557 -17.70 -13.12 9.60
N VAL A 558 -17.43 -12.27 10.59
CA VAL A 558 -16.54 -12.59 11.72
C VAL A 558 -17.02 -13.81 12.52
N ASP A 559 -18.32 -14.06 12.57
CA ASP A 559 -18.91 -15.20 13.29
C ASP A 559 -18.78 -16.52 12.52
N GLY A 560 -18.24 -16.50 11.29
CA GLY A 560 -18.02 -17.69 10.47
C GLY A 560 -19.23 -18.12 9.64
N THR A 561 -20.24 -17.27 9.50
CA THR A 561 -21.34 -17.47 8.55
C THR A 561 -20.80 -17.51 7.12
N GLU A 562 -21.31 -18.47 6.34
CA GLU A 562 -20.94 -18.59 4.93
C GLU A 562 -21.29 -17.31 4.14
N PRO A 563 -20.39 -16.85 3.26
CA PRO A 563 -20.68 -15.75 2.35
C PRO A 563 -21.97 -15.97 1.53
N ASN A 564 -22.87 -14.98 1.52
CA ASN A 564 -24.14 -15.11 0.80
C ASN A 564 -24.10 -14.42 -0.57
N ASN A 565 -24.27 -15.20 -1.64
CA ASN A 565 -24.26 -14.69 -3.02
C ASN A 565 -25.38 -13.69 -3.31
N GLU A 566 -26.56 -13.83 -2.71
CA GLU A 566 -27.67 -12.87 -2.87
C GLU A 566 -27.32 -11.53 -2.21
N ASN A 567 -26.65 -11.53 -1.04
CA ASN A 567 -26.20 -10.29 -0.40
C ASN A 567 -25.12 -9.58 -1.23
N VAL A 568 -24.17 -10.34 -1.80
CA VAL A 568 -23.17 -9.81 -2.74
C VAL A 568 -23.85 -9.25 -4.00
N MET A 569 -24.85 -9.94 -4.55
CA MET A 569 -25.62 -9.45 -5.70
C MET A 569 -26.39 -8.17 -5.37
N ARG A 570 -26.98 -8.07 -4.17
CA ARG A 570 -27.64 -6.85 -3.68
C ARG A 570 -26.66 -5.68 -3.60
N ALA A 571 -25.43 -5.90 -3.14
CA ALA A 571 -24.38 -4.89 -3.18
C ALA A 571 -24.07 -4.47 -4.61
N ILE A 572 -23.81 -5.41 -5.52
CA ILE A 572 -23.54 -5.11 -6.95
C ILE A 572 -24.68 -4.30 -7.56
N ASN A 573 -25.94 -4.67 -7.29
CA ASN A 573 -27.13 -3.97 -7.75
C ASN A 573 -27.15 -2.51 -7.32
N TYR A 574 -26.92 -2.25 -6.04
CA TYR A 574 -26.87 -0.91 -5.49
C TYR A 574 -25.70 -0.08 -6.05
N LEU A 575 -24.50 -0.66 -6.10
CA LEU A 575 -23.28 0.03 -6.54
C LEU A 575 -23.29 0.41 -8.02
N THR A 576 -23.92 -0.42 -8.86
CA THR A 576 -24.01 -0.19 -10.31
C THR A 576 -25.22 0.65 -10.74
N SER A 577 -26.12 0.97 -9.80
CA SER A 577 -27.35 1.75 -10.05
C SER A 577 -27.11 3.24 -10.30
N GLY A 578 -25.92 3.76 -9.98
CA GLY A 578 -25.61 5.19 -9.97
C GLY A 578 -25.99 5.91 -8.67
N LYS A 579 -26.82 5.32 -7.80
CA LYS A 579 -27.18 5.91 -6.50
C LYS A 579 -25.99 6.01 -5.53
N ALA A 580 -25.05 5.08 -5.62
CA ALA A 580 -23.90 5.01 -4.73
C ALA A 580 -22.78 6.03 -5.05
N VAL A 581 -22.82 6.70 -6.21
CA VAL A 581 -21.70 7.54 -6.70
C VAL A 581 -21.40 8.72 -5.78
N ASN A 582 -22.42 9.30 -5.16
CA ASN A 582 -22.29 10.46 -4.27
C ASN A 582 -22.14 10.09 -2.78
N ASN A 583 -22.21 8.80 -2.46
CA ASN A 583 -22.09 8.31 -1.09
C ASN A 583 -20.62 8.15 -0.71
N ALA A 584 -20.33 8.29 0.58
CA ALA A 584 -18.97 8.20 1.10
C ALA A 584 -18.53 6.74 1.25
N GLU A 585 -19.48 5.84 1.45
CA GLU A 585 -19.26 4.42 1.67
C GLU A 585 -18.77 3.74 0.40
N ILE A 586 -17.57 3.17 0.49
CA ILE A 586 -16.89 2.49 -0.62
C ILE A 586 -16.51 1.03 -0.28
N ILE A 587 -16.60 0.65 1.00
CA ILE A 587 -16.29 -0.68 1.51
C ILE A 587 -17.56 -1.27 2.12
N TYR A 588 -17.95 -2.46 1.68
CA TYR A 588 -19.20 -3.10 2.07
C TYR A 588 -18.95 -4.49 2.64
N TYR A 589 -19.51 -4.75 3.83
CA TYR A 589 -19.54 -6.05 4.48
C TYR A 589 -20.96 -6.63 4.39
N PRO A 590 -21.32 -7.26 3.25
CA PRO A 590 -22.70 -7.65 2.95
C PRO A 590 -23.31 -8.65 3.93
N ASP A 591 -22.47 -9.44 4.61
CA ASP A 591 -22.88 -10.54 5.48
C ASP A 591 -22.75 -10.23 6.98
N GLU A 592 -22.33 -9.01 7.34
CA GLU A 592 -22.25 -8.52 8.72
C GLU A 592 -23.53 -7.79 9.17
N ALA A 593 -24.47 -7.54 8.25
CA ALA A 593 -25.76 -6.97 8.59
C ALA A 593 -26.54 -7.95 9.47
N ARG A 594 -26.83 -7.56 10.70
CA ARG A 594 -27.86 -8.24 11.50
C ARG A 594 -29.21 -7.90 10.87
N THR A 595 -29.89 -8.91 10.34
CA THR A 595 -31.28 -8.84 9.86
C THR A 595 -32.24 -8.51 10.99
#